data_AF-A0A938ECK4-F1
#
_entry.id   AF-A0A938ECK4-F1
#
_cell.length_a   1.000
_cell.length_b   1.000
_cell.length_c   1.000
_cell.angle_alpha   90.00
_cell.angle_beta   90.00
_cell.angle_gamma   90.00
#
_symmetry.space_group_name_H-M   'P 1'
#
loop_
_entity.id
_entity.type
_entity.pdbx_description
1 polymer ?
#
loop_
_entity_poly.entity_id
_entity_poly.type
_entity_poly.pdbx_seq_one_letter_code
_entity_poly.pdbx_strand_id
1 'polypeptide(L)'
;MRMFLRPLLVGYRLHLKMLMRSSFDGLLGLLWPLFFALVAFFMFRAGAGGDSLVFASFGAAVMGVWSSTSVPAGAAMQRERWQGTLELLVVSPTPFAAVLLPVTIAMSTIGLYSMVATLLLSRFAFGVDLPFESPGLFALSVVACVVSVGALA
;
A
#
# COMPACT_ATOMS: atom_id res chain seq x y z
N MET A 1 -21.62 6.64 16.76
CA MET A 1 -20.19 6.28 16.59
C MET A 1 -19.89 4.77 16.65
N ARG A 2 -20.42 4.01 17.63
CA ARG A 2 -20.17 2.55 17.74
C ARG A 2 -20.64 1.69 16.55
N MET A 3 -21.65 2.17 15.82
CA MET A 3 -22.22 1.49 14.65
C MET A 3 -21.27 1.49 13.43
N PHE A 4 -20.31 2.42 13.36
CA PHE A 4 -19.33 2.51 12.27
C PHE A 4 -17.98 1.87 12.62
N LEU A 5 -17.53 2.04 13.87
CA LEU A 5 -16.22 1.52 14.30
C LEU A 5 -16.13 0.00 14.27
N ARG A 6 -17.21 -0.70 14.67
CA ARG A 6 -17.26 -2.16 14.71
C ARG A 6 -17.18 -2.80 13.31
N PRO A 7 -18.03 -2.42 12.34
CA PRO A 7 -17.91 -2.92 10.98
C PRO A 7 -16.54 -2.59 10.38
N LEU A 8 -16.00 -1.41 10.67
CA LEU A 8 -14.70 -1.00 10.14
C LEU A 8 -13.55 -1.88 10.65
N LEU A 9 -13.48 -2.12 11.96
CA LEU A 9 -12.46 -3.00 12.55
C LEU A 9 -12.62 -4.46 12.13
N VAL A 10 -13.85 -4.96 12.09
CA VAL A 10 -14.13 -6.36 11.71
C VAL A 10 -13.85 -6.57 10.23
N GLY A 11 -14.29 -5.66 9.36
CA GLY A 11 -14.00 -5.67 7.93
C GLY A 11 -12.51 -5.60 7.67
N TYR A 12 -11.80 -4.67 8.32
CA TYR A 12 -10.35 -4.54 8.19
C TYR A 12 -9.65 -5.86 8.54
N ARG A 13 -9.99 -6.43 9.71
CA ARG A 13 -9.38 -7.69 10.18
C ARG A 13 -9.68 -8.86 9.24
N LEU A 14 -10.89 -8.92 8.67
CA LEU A 14 -11.28 -9.95 7.72
C LEU A 14 -10.46 -9.82 6.43
N HIS A 15 -10.42 -8.64 5.83
CA HIS A 15 -9.67 -8.39 4.60
C HIS A 15 -8.18 -8.63 4.79
N LEU A 16 -7.60 -8.16 5.90
CA LEU A 16 -6.20 -8.42 6.23
C LEU A 16 -5.92 -9.92 6.34
N LYS A 17 -6.83 -10.69 6.96
CA LYS A 17 -6.69 -12.14 7.10
C LYS A 17 -6.86 -12.88 5.77
N MET A 18 -7.72 -12.40 4.87
CA MET A 18 -7.87 -12.94 3.52
C MET A 18 -6.60 -12.68 2.69
N LEU A 19 -6.07 -11.46 2.75
CA LEU A 19 -4.82 -11.06 2.10
C LEU A 19 -3.63 -11.88 2.60
N MET A 20 -3.48 -12.04 3.92
CA MET A 20 -2.40 -12.84 4.52
C MET A 20 -2.49 -14.34 4.20
N ARG A 21 -3.68 -14.85 3.86
CA ARG A 21 -3.86 -16.25 3.42
C ARG A 21 -3.62 -16.45 1.93
N SER A 22 -3.72 -15.40 1.14
CA SER A 22 -3.47 -15.47 -0.29
C SER A 22 -1.97 -15.33 -0.56
N SER A 23 -1.27 -16.46 -0.62
CA SER A 23 0.15 -16.48 -0.99
C SER A 23 0.42 -15.79 -2.33
N PHE A 24 -0.57 -15.84 -3.25
CA PHE A 24 -0.51 -15.19 -4.55
C PHE A 24 -0.56 -13.66 -4.43
N ASP A 25 -1.53 -13.12 -3.69
CA ASP A 25 -1.67 -11.66 -3.52
C ASP A 25 -0.53 -11.08 -2.68
N GLY A 26 -0.07 -11.79 -1.65
CA GLY A 26 1.08 -11.39 -0.85
C GLY A 26 2.38 -11.40 -1.64
N LEU A 27 2.64 -12.46 -2.42
CA LEU A 27 3.84 -12.56 -3.24
C LEU A 27 3.84 -11.52 -4.35
N LEU A 28 2.76 -11.41 -5.13
CA LEU A 28 2.68 -10.44 -6.22
C LEU A 28 2.68 -8.99 -5.73
N GLY A 29 2.03 -8.73 -4.58
CA GLY A 29 2.03 -7.43 -3.94
C GLY A 29 3.42 -6.97 -3.49
N LEU A 30 4.33 -7.91 -3.23
CA LEU A 30 5.72 -7.62 -2.89
C LEU A 30 6.63 -7.60 -4.13
N LEU A 31 6.43 -8.53 -5.06
CA LEU A 31 7.30 -8.75 -6.21
C LEU A 31 7.23 -7.59 -7.21
N TRP A 32 6.03 -7.06 -7.46
CA TRP A 32 5.82 -5.95 -8.42
C TRP A 32 6.53 -4.66 -8.00
N PRO A 33 6.33 -4.15 -6.77
CA PRO A 33 7.03 -2.94 -6.31
C PRO A 33 8.54 -3.13 -6.21
N LEU A 34 9.00 -4.32 -5.77
CA LEU A 34 10.43 -4.63 -5.77
C LEU A 34 11.03 -4.57 -7.17
N PHE A 35 10.32 -5.09 -8.17
CA PHE A 35 10.77 -5.05 -9.56
C PHE A 35 10.91 -3.62 -10.06
N PHE A 36 9.92 -2.76 -9.81
CA PHE A 36 10.01 -1.34 -10.15
C PHE A 36 11.15 -0.63 -9.43
N ALA A 37 11.36 -0.94 -8.15
CA ALA A 37 12.47 -0.40 -7.39
C ALA A 37 13.82 -0.81 -7.97
N LEU A 38 14.00 -2.09 -8.31
CA LEU A 38 15.21 -2.60 -8.94
C LEU A 38 15.50 -1.89 -10.27
N VAL A 39 14.49 -1.74 -11.12
CA VAL A 39 14.64 -1.05 -12.42
C VAL A 39 15.02 0.42 -12.23
N ALA A 40 14.34 1.14 -11.33
CA ALA A 40 14.69 2.51 -11.00
C ALA A 40 16.13 2.60 -10.50
N PHE A 41 16.53 1.70 -9.60
CA PHE A 41 17.90 1.64 -9.08
C PHE A 41 18.95 1.43 -10.16
N PHE A 42 18.76 0.47 -11.06
CA PHE A 42 19.71 0.23 -12.14
C PHE A 42 19.80 1.41 -13.11
N MET A 43 18.67 2.06 -13.39
CA MET A 43 18.63 3.23 -14.27
C MET A 43 19.36 4.43 -13.67
N PHE A 44 19.13 4.73 -12.38
CA PHE A 44 19.79 5.86 -11.71
C PHE A 44 21.26 5.58 -11.42
N ARG A 45 21.64 4.35 -11.09
CA ARG A 45 23.06 3.98 -10.92
C ARG A 45 23.87 4.12 -12.22
N ALA A 46 23.24 3.89 -13.36
CA ALA A 46 23.89 4.03 -14.66
C ALA A 46 24.00 5.49 -15.15
N GLY A 47 23.15 6.40 -14.65
CA GLY A 47 23.01 7.75 -15.19
C GLY A 47 23.32 8.91 -14.24
N ALA A 48 23.25 8.74 -12.92
CA ALA A 48 23.34 9.85 -11.96
C ALA A 48 24.05 9.45 -10.65
N GLY A 49 24.81 10.40 -10.08
CA GLY A 49 25.64 10.19 -8.88
C GLY A 49 24.86 9.93 -7.58
N GLY A 50 25.59 9.74 -6.48
CA GLY A 50 25.10 9.24 -5.18
C GLY A 50 23.79 9.84 -4.65
N ASP A 51 23.63 11.17 -4.66
CA ASP A 51 22.44 11.83 -4.12
C ASP A 51 21.16 11.52 -4.90
N SER A 52 21.27 11.26 -6.20
CA SER A 52 20.11 10.90 -7.04
C SER A 52 19.54 9.52 -6.70
N LEU A 53 20.37 8.62 -6.17
CA LEU A 53 19.95 7.27 -5.76
C LEU A 53 19.04 7.32 -4.54
N VAL A 54 19.25 8.28 -3.63
CA VAL A 54 18.38 8.48 -2.46
C VAL A 54 16.98 8.91 -2.93
N PHE A 55 16.88 9.93 -3.79
CA PHE A 55 15.59 10.37 -4.33
C PHE A 55 14.90 9.31 -5.18
N ALA A 56 15.66 8.56 -5.98
CA ALA A 56 15.13 7.43 -6.76
C ALA A 56 14.55 6.34 -5.86
N SER A 57 15.21 6.04 -4.74
CA SER A 57 14.76 5.04 -3.78
C SER A 57 13.45 5.43 -3.11
N PHE A 58 13.33 6.70 -2.70
CA PHE A 58 12.09 7.22 -2.11
C PHE A 58 10.97 7.31 -3.15
N GLY A 59 11.26 7.77 -4.36
CA GLY A 59 10.29 7.82 -5.46
C GLY A 59 9.75 6.44 -5.82
N ALA A 60 10.63 5.44 -5.94
CA ALA A 60 10.24 4.06 -6.20
C ALA A 60 9.41 3.47 -5.04
N ALA A 61 9.79 3.75 -3.80
CA ALA A 61 9.05 3.30 -2.62
C ALA A 61 7.63 3.91 -2.59
N VAL A 62 7.49 5.22 -2.84
CA VAL A 62 6.19 5.90 -2.90
C VAL A 62 5.34 5.41 -4.08
N MET A 63 5.94 5.22 -5.26
CA MET A 63 5.25 4.61 -6.39
C MET A 63 4.77 3.19 -6.11
N GLY A 64 5.56 2.42 -5.35
CA GLY A 64 5.19 1.09 -4.87
C GLY A 64 3.97 1.13 -3.96
N VAL A 65 3.95 2.05 -2.98
CA VAL A 65 2.78 2.29 -2.10
C VAL A 65 1.55 2.59 -2.95
N TRP A 66 1.62 3.62 -3.79
CA TRP A 66 0.48 4.06 -4.60
C TRP A 66 -0.06 2.95 -5.51
N SER A 67 0.82 2.22 -6.20
CA SER A 67 0.41 1.15 -7.12
C SER A 67 -0.26 -0.02 -6.38
N SER A 68 0.28 -0.38 -5.21
CA SER A 68 -0.25 -1.46 -4.38
C SER A 68 -1.58 -1.12 -3.69
N THR A 69 -1.93 0.16 -3.57
CA THR A 69 -3.18 0.62 -2.97
C THR A 69 -4.27 0.93 -3.99
N SER A 70 -3.94 1.65 -5.06
CA SER A 70 -4.94 2.17 -6.01
C SER A 70 -5.48 1.10 -6.94
N VAL A 71 -4.62 0.22 -7.46
CA VAL A 71 -5.06 -0.86 -8.36
C VAL A 71 -6.01 -1.83 -7.64
N PRO A 72 -5.68 -2.30 -6.42
CA PRO A 72 -6.53 -3.27 -5.76
C PRO A 72 -7.82 -2.68 -5.17
N ALA A 73 -7.80 -1.41 -4.76
CA ALA A 73 -9.02 -0.69 -4.38
C ALA A 73 -10.01 -0.59 -5.54
N GLY A 74 -9.53 -0.22 -6.74
CA GLY A 74 -10.35 -0.20 -7.95
C GLY A 74 -10.86 -1.61 -8.33
N ALA A 75 -10.03 -2.63 -8.17
CA ALA A 75 -10.40 -4.02 -8.42
C ALA A 75 -11.46 -4.53 -7.42
N ALA A 76 -11.45 -4.07 -6.17
CA ALA A 76 -12.46 -4.43 -5.18
C ALA A 76 -13.85 -3.95 -5.60
N MET A 77 -13.97 -2.70 -6.06
CA MET A 77 -15.24 -2.18 -6.59
C MET A 77 -15.72 -2.94 -7.83
N GLN A 78 -14.80 -3.30 -8.73
CA GLN A 78 -15.13 -4.09 -9.90
C GLN A 78 -15.54 -5.52 -9.55
N ARG A 79 -14.99 -6.10 -8.49
CA ARG A 79 -15.42 -7.40 -7.96
C ARG A 79 -16.86 -7.37 -7.46
N GLU A 80 -17.23 -6.35 -6.68
CA GLU A 80 -18.62 -6.21 -6.22
C GLU A 80 -19.60 -6.03 -7.38
N ARG A 81 -19.19 -5.36 -8.46
CA ARG A 81 -19.96 -5.29 -9.71
C ARG A 81 -20.09 -6.64 -10.39
N TRP A 82 -18.97 -7.35 -10.57
CA TRP A 82 -18.93 -8.65 -11.22
C TRP A 82 -19.70 -9.73 -10.47
N GLN A 83 -19.76 -9.64 -9.14
CA GLN A 83 -20.49 -10.59 -8.29
C GLN A 83 -21.98 -10.23 -8.13
N GLY A 84 -22.45 -9.11 -8.69
CA GLY A 84 -23.84 -8.65 -8.54
C GLY A 84 -24.21 -8.23 -7.11
N THR A 85 -23.24 -8.14 -6.20
CA THR A 85 -23.44 -7.77 -4.80
C THR A 85 -23.53 -6.26 -4.59
N LEU A 86 -23.17 -5.47 -5.62
CA LEU A 86 -23.26 -4.01 -5.58
C LEU A 86 -24.68 -3.51 -5.26
N GLU A 87 -25.70 -4.13 -5.85
CA GLU A 87 -27.11 -3.75 -5.66
C GLU A 87 -27.58 -4.05 -4.23
N LEU A 88 -27.16 -5.19 -3.68
CA LEU A 88 -27.38 -5.58 -2.28
C LEU A 88 -26.69 -4.61 -1.29
N LEU A 89 -25.49 -4.14 -1.61
CA LEU A 89 -24.75 -3.19 -0.78
C LEU A 89 -25.41 -1.80 -0.77
N VAL A 90 -25.97 -1.35 -1.90
CA VAL A 90 -26.69 -0.07 -2.01
C VAL A 90 -27.99 -0.08 -1.23
N VAL A 91 -28.69 -1.22 -1.19
CA VAL A 91 -29.95 -1.39 -0.43
C VAL A 91 -29.69 -1.66 1.05
N SER A 92 -28.46 -2.05 1.42
CA SER A 92 -28.11 -2.33 2.81
C SER A 92 -28.16 -1.06 3.69
N PRO A 93 -28.54 -1.18 4.98
CA PRO A 93 -28.53 -0.06 5.91
C PRO A 93 -27.11 0.43 6.25
N THR A 94 -26.08 -0.32 5.85
CA THR A 94 -24.68 0.08 6.00
C THR A 94 -24.24 0.93 4.81
N PRO A 95 -23.73 2.15 5.03
CA PRO A 95 -23.28 2.99 3.93
C PRO A 95 -22.09 2.35 3.22
N PHE A 96 -22.08 2.43 1.89
CA PHE A 96 -21.05 1.84 1.03
C PHE A 96 -19.61 2.22 1.46
N ALA A 97 -19.39 3.46 1.89
CA ALA A 97 -18.11 3.93 2.42
C ALA A 97 -17.62 3.10 3.62
N ALA A 98 -18.51 2.58 4.47
CA ALA A 98 -18.15 1.74 5.63
C ALA A 98 -17.73 0.32 5.23
N VAL A 99 -18.01 -0.10 3.99
CA VAL A 99 -17.62 -1.40 3.41
C VAL A 99 -16.32 -1.26 2.60
N LEU A 100 -16.13 -0.12 1.93
CA LEU A 100 -14.94 0.14 1.12
C LEU A 100 -13.74 0.59 1.96
N LEU A 101 -13.95 1.49 2.95
CA LEU A 101 -12.87 1.98 3.84
C LEU A 101 -12.03 0.87 4.48
N PRO A 102 -12.61 -0.21 5.02
CA PRO A 102 -11.83 -1.27 5.64
C PRO A 102 -10.97 -2.04 4.64
N VAL A 103 -11.45 -2.18 3.40
CA VAL A 103 -10.69 -2.77 2.29
C VAL A 103 -9.49 -1.88 1.97
N THR A 104 -9.72 -0.59 1.73
CA THR A 104 -8.66 0.35 1.32
C THR A 104 -7.59 0.48 2.41
N ILE A 105 -7.99 0.53 3.69
CA ILE A 105 -7.07 0.54 4.84
C ILE A 105 -6.27 -0.78 4.90
N ALA A 106 -6.89 -1.94 4.68
CA ALA A 106 -6.19 -3.22 4.64
C ALA A 106 -5.16 -3.28 3.52
N MET A 107 -5.48 -2.78 2.33
CA MET A 107 -4.55 -2.78 1.18
C MET A 107 -3.44 -1.73 1.36
N SER A 108 -3.74 -0.59 1.97
CA SER A 108 -2.73 0.42 2.37
C SER A 108 -1.71 -0.13 3.37
N THR A 109 -2.14 -1.04 4.25
CA THR A 109 -1.22 -1.75 5.16
C THR A 109 -0.22 -2.64 4.39
N ILE A 110 -0.64 -3.25 3.28
CA ILE A 110 0.28 -4.02 2.41
C ILE A 110 1.23 -3.09 1.66
N GLY A 111 0.74 -1.96 1.15
CA GLY A 111 1.60 -0.97 0.49
C GLY A 111 2.69 -0.45 1.41
N LEU A 112 2.38 -0.25 2.69
CA LEU A 112 3.37 0.08 3.71
C LEU A 112 4.46 -1.00 3.83
N TYR A 113 4.07 -2.28 3.88
CA TYR A 113 5.03 -3.38 3.94
C TYR A 113 5.96 -3.41 2.72
N SER A 114 5.39 -3.20 1.53
CA SER A 114 6.14 -3.10 0.28
C SER A 114 7.14 -1.94 0.28
N MET A 115 6.74 -0.79 0.79
CA MET A 115 7.60 0.38 0.93
C MET A 115 8.78 0.11 1.86
N VAL A 116 8.52 -0.49 3.02
CA VAL A 116 9.56 -0.88 3.99
C VAL A 116 10.51 -1.89 3.35
N ALA A 117 9.99 -2.90 2.67
CA ALA A 117 10.81 -3.89 1.95
C ALA A 117 11.69 -3.22 0.88
N THR A 118 11.16 -2.25 0.15
CA THR A 118 11.89 -1.49 -0.87
C THR A 118 13.02 -0.64 -0.28
N LEU A 119 12.78 0.02 0.86
CA LEU A 119 13.80 0.81 1.56
C LEU A 119 14.87 -0.07 2.23
N LEU A 120 14.49 -1.26 2.72
CA LEU A 120 15.46 -2.22 3.23
C LEU A 120 16.31 -2.78 2.08
N LEU A 121 15.69 -3.06 0.92
CA LEU A 121 16.40 -3.50 -0.27
C LEU A 121 17.41 -2.43 -0.73
N SER A 122 17.03 -1.15 -0.77
CA SER A 122 17.95 -0.08 -1.13
C SER A 122 19.14 0.03 -0.16
N ARG A 123 18.89 -0.12 1.14
CA ARG A 123 19.94 -0.11 2.15
C ARG A 123 20.88 -1.30 2.03
N PHE A 124 20.34 -2.52 1.99
CA PHE A 124 21.14 -3.74 2.09
C PHE A 124 21.73 -4.22 0.76
N ALA A 125 20.99 -4.13 -0.34
CA ALA A 125 21.47 -4.60 -1.64
C ALA A 125 22.31 -3.53 -2.38
N PHE A 126 22.05 -2.25 -2.13
CA PHE A 126 22.68 -1.16 -2.88
C PHE A 126 23.55 -0.22 -2.02
N GLY A 127 23.59 -0.41 -0.70
CA GLY A 127 24.46 0.34 0.20
C GLY A 127 24.12 1.84 0.28
N VAL A 128 22.89 2.23 -0.04
CA VAL A 128 22.47 3.64 0.03
C VAL A 128 22.47 4.09 1.49
N ASP A 129 23.21 5.15 1.79
CA ASP A 129 23.06 5.88 3.05
C ASP A 129 21.75 6.67 2.99
N LEU A 130 20.75 6.17 3.73
CA LEU A 130 19.50 6.87 3.98
C LEU A 130 19.74 7.75 5.21
N PRO A 131 19.93 9.08 5.05
CA PRO A 131 20.13 9.97 6.18
C PRO A 131 18.81 10.11 6.94
N PHE A 132 18.60 9.26 7.94
CA PHE A 132 17.47 9.39 8.85
C PHE A 132 17.80 10.43 9.92
N GLU A 133 17.54 11.71 9.62
CA GLU A 133 17.74 12.80 10.58
C GLU A 133 16.84 12.63 11.81
N SER A 134 15.62 12.10 11.61
CA SER A 134 14.67 11.79 12.69
C SER A 134 13.78 10.58 12.34
N PRO A 135 14.12 9.36 12.81
CA PRO A 135 13.36 8.14 12.51
C PRO A 135 11.89 8.21 12.94
N GLY A 136 11.58 8.95 14.00
CA GLY A 136 10.20 9.14 14.49
C GLY A 136 9.33 9.97 13.55
N LEU A 137 9.86 11.07 12.99
CA LEU A 137 9.14 11.88 12.00
C LEU A 137 8.97 11.13 10.69
N PHE A 138 9.94 10.31 10.31
CA PHE A 138 9.82 9.41 9.16
C PHE A 138 8.69 8.38 9.38
N ALA A 139 8.63 7.72 10.53
CA ALA A 139 7.53 6.80 10.83
C ALA A 139 6.17 7.50 10.79
N LEU A 140 6.08 8.72 11.32
CA LEU A 140 4.85 9.52 11.29
C LEU A 140 4.44 9.90 9.86
N SER A 141 5.38 10.34 9.01
CA SER A 141 5.09 10.72 7.62
C SER A 141 4.63 9.51 6.79
N VAL A 142 5.20 8.35 7.07
CA VAL A 142 4.80 7.08 6.47
C VAL A 142 3.37 6.70 6.87
N VAL A 143 3.03 6.79 8.16
CA VAL A 143 1.65 6.55 8.63
C VAL A 143 0.69 7.56 8.02
N ALA A 144 1.07 8.84 7.95
CA ALA A 144 0.28 9.88 7.32
C ALA A 144 0.05 9.60 5.83
N CYS A 145 1.09 9.18 5.10
CA CYS A 145 0.98 8.77 3.69
C CYS A 145 -0.02 7.62 3.51
N VAL A 146 0.09 6.56 4.32
CA VAL A 146 -0.81 5.39 4.28
C VAL A 146 -2.26 5.78 4.56
N VAL A 147 -2.49 6.66 5.55
CA VAL A 147 -3.84 7.15 5.90
C VAL A 147 -4.38 8.04 4.78
N SER A 148 -3.58 8.96 4.25
CA SER A 148 -3.99 9.84 3.14
C SER A 148 -4.32 9.03 1.89
N VAL A 149 -3.49 8.07 1.51
CA VAL A 149 -3.71 7.21 0.34
C VAL A 149 -4.92 6.28 0.56
N GLY A 150 -5.07 5.72 1.75
CA GLY A 150 -6.22 4.90 2.11
C GLY A 150 -7.54 5.67 2.16
N ALA A 151 -7.51 6.98 2.46
CA ALA A 151 -8.67 7.86 2.45
C ALA A 151 -9.03 8.39 1.05
N LEU A 152 -8.11 8.30 0.08
CA LEU A 152 -8.29 8.77 -1.30
C LEU A 152 -8.97 7.72 -2.20
N ALA A 153 -8.99 6.46 -1.76
CA ALA A 153 -9.58 5.32 -2.46
C ALA A 153 -11.04 5.11 -2.04
#